data_AF-A0A9X6Q3D0-F1
#
_entry.id   AF-A0A9X6Q3D0-F1
#
_cell.length_a   1.000
_cell.length_b   1.000
_cell.length_c   1.000
_cell.angle_alpha   90.00
_cell.angle_beta   90.00
_cell.angle_gamma   90.00
#
_symmetry.space_group_name_H-M   'P 1'
#
loop_
_entity.id
_entity.type
_entity.pdbx_description
1 polymer ?
#
loop_
_entity_poly.entity_id
_entity_poly.type
_entity_poly.pdbx_seq_one_letter_code
_entity_poly.pdbx_strand_id
1 'polypeptide(L)'
;MIFTKVFQHLDEFCKNETAQSALFNFEYNSGLFTGIYLPIPRSILITCKNTNTSWVLESNENDNVNIYIPKDIFQQVNDYVCTIDKKGDSKTYPFFEELQKHLLNLPLDIFKEASTNLLLKNARTAKTNDTKYDEKGKGDRVYFDHWRRNKARNVSQLNLQKTRRWFGKEIYDYCKKFNITSVWQPEPSKNIKQHLLFFDTTEAKVQLKNKRMTCPKCSKVLSIKTNSLSKRQFIGCTGYPSCRHTENIE
;
A
#
# COMPACT_ATOMS: atom_id res chain seq x y z
N MET A 1 -18.52 -5.17 -0.26
CA MET A 1 -18.83 -6.60 -0.01
C MET A 1 -18.11 -7.04 1.25
N ILE A 2 -18.75 -7.75 2.18
CA ILE A 2 -18.16 -8.07 3.49
C ILE A 2 -17.20 -9.26 3.34
N PHE A 3 -15.93 -9.11 3.74
CA PHE A 3 -14.87 -10.13 3.63
C PHE A 3 -14.36 -10.60 5.00
N THR A 4 -15.08 -10.35 6.10
CA THR A 4 -14.62 -10.65 7.47
C THR A 4 -14.03 -12.06 7.63
N LYS A 5 -14.75 -13.11 7.19
CA LYS A 5 -14.26 -14.49 7.29
C LYS A 5 -13.05 -14.77 6.39
N VAL A 6 -13.00 -14.16 5.20
CA VAL A 6 -11.86 -14.25 4.28
C VAL A 6 -10.62 -13.66 4.94
N PHE A 7 -10.74 -12.46 5.52
CA PHE A 7 -9.60 -11.82 6.19
C PHE A 7 -9.18 -12.54 7.45
N GLN A 8 -10.12 -13.09 8.24
CA GLN A 8 -9.77 -13.94 9.37
C GLN A 8 -8.94 -15.16 8.94
N HIS A 9 -9.35 -15.84 7.87
CA HIS A 9 -8.64 -16.98 7.30
C HIS A 9 -7.23 -16.62 6.80
N LEU A 10 -7.11 -15.52 6.06
CA LEU A 10 -5.82 -15.05 5.53
C LEU A 10 -4.91 -14.51 6.64
N ASP A 11 -5.46 -13.86 7.67
CA ASP A 11 -4.70 -13.43 8.85
C ASP A 11 -4.17 -14.61 9.65
N GLU A 12 -4.90 -15.72 9.71
CA GLU A 12 -4.45 -16.94 10.37
C GLU A 12 -3.19 -17.49 9.71
N PHE A 13 -3.16 -17.57 8.38
CA PHE A 13 -1.94 -17.92 7.64
C PHE A 13 -0.77 -16.98 7.97
N CYS A 14 -0.97 -15.66 7.84
CA CYS A 14 0.09 -14.68 8.07
C CYS A 14 0.64 -14.75 9.50
N LYS A 15 -0.21 -15.04 10.49
CA LYS A 15 0.22 -15.21 11.89
C LYS A 15 1.01 -16.49 12.11
N ASN A 16 0.51 -17.63 11.60
CA ASN A 16 1.12 -18.94 11.83
C ASN A 16 2.51 -19.04 11.17
N GLU A 17 2.64 -18.52 9.96
CA GLU A 17 3.88 -18.56 9.18
C GLU A 17 4.80 -17.36 9.41
N THR A 18 4.39 -16.40 10.26
CA THR A 18 5.05 -15.09 10.42
C THR A 18 5.25 -14.34 9.09
N ALA A 19 4.39 -14.61 8.10
CA ALA A 19 4.46 -14.06 6.76
C ALA A 19 3.88 -12.64 6.68
N GLN A 20 4.49 -11.78 5.85
CA GLN A 20 4.03 -10.40 5.64
C GLN A 20 2.91 -10.29 4.59
N SER A 21 2.59 -11.39 3.91
CA SER A 21 1.55 -11.44 2.88
C SER A 21 1.08 -12.87 2.64
N ALA A 22 -0.11 -13.04 2.07
CA ALA A 22 -0.61 -14.32 1.57
C ALA A 22 -0.81 -14.26 0.05
N LEU A 23 -0.04 -15.06 -0.69
CA LEU A 23 -0.10 -15.21 -2.13
C LEU A 23 -1.05 -16.36 -2.48
N PHE A 24 -1.94 -16.11 -3.46
CA PHE A 24 -2.81 -17.13 -4.03
C PHE A 24 -2.98 -16.92 -5.54
N ASN A 25 -3.45 -17.97 -6.21
CA ASN A 25 -3.89 -17.90 -7.60
C ASN A 25 -5.39 -18.15 -7.64
N PHE A 26 -6.07 -17.51 -8.58
CA PHE A 26 -7.51 -17.63 -8.77
C PHE A 26 -7.81 -17.66 -10.27
N GLU A 27 -8.77 -18.47 -10.69
CA GLU A 27 -9.18 -18.57 -12.10
C GLU A 27 -10.67 -18.27 -12.21
N TYR A 28 -11.04 -17.47 -13.20
CA TYR A 28 -12.43 -17.09 -13.43
C TYR A 28 -12.62 -16.63 -14.88
N ASN A 29 -13.65 -17.11 -15.57
CA ASN A 29 -13.97 -16.78 -16.97
C ASN A 29 -12.73 -16.80 -17.89
N SER A 30 -11.95 -17.88 -17.86
CA SER A 30 -10.69 -18.05 -18.62
C SER A 30 -9.58 -17.03 -18.28
N GLY A 31 -9.82 -16.15 -17.30
CA GLY A 31 -8.85 -15.26 -16.72
C GLY A 31 -8.02 -15.95 -15.65
N LEU A 32 -6.73 -15.69 -15.66
CA LEU A 32 -5.77 -16.15 -14.66
C LEU A 32 -5.40 -14.98 -13.77
N PHE A 33 -5.69 -15.11 -12.47
CA PHE A 33 -5.46 -14.07 -11.49
C PHE A 33 -4.43 -14.51 -10.46
N THR A 34 -3.62 -13.56 -10.02
CA THR A 34 -2.82 -13.69 -8.80
C THR A 34 -3.32 -12.66 -7.82
N GLY A 35 -3.57 -13.09 -6.59
CA GLY A 35 -3.90 -12.21 -5.49
C GLY A 35 -2.82 -12.22 -4.43
N ILE A 36 -2.55 -11.05 -3.87
CA ILE A 36 -1.63 -10.87 -2.76
C ILE A 36 -2.36 -10.13 -1.66
N TYR A 37 -2.65 -10.85 -0.58
CA TYR A 37 -3.23 -10.29 0.63
C TYR A 37 -2.16 -9.60 1.47
N LEU A 38 -2.46 -8.38 1.91
CA LEU A 38 -1.64 -7.60 2.82
C LEU A 38 -2.38 -7.48 4.15
N PRO A 39 -1.92 -8.12 5.24
CA PRO A 39 -2.60 -8.11 6.54
C PRO A 39 -2.69 -6.68 7.12
N ILE A 40 -1.79 -5.79 6.69
CA ILE A 40 -1.89 -4.36 6.96
C ILE A 40 -1.74 -3.64 5.61
N PRO A 41 -2.78 -2.93 5.13
CA PRO A 41 -3.97 -2.48 5.86
C PRO A 41 -5.17 -3.45 5.92
N ARG A 42 -5.01 -4.74 5.57
CA ARG A 42 -6.09 -5.67 5.15
C ARG A 42 -6.63 -5.31 3.77
N SER A 43 -5.77 -5.45 2.77
CA SER A 43 -6.13 -5.25 1.36
C SER A 43 -5.69 -6.43 0.51
N ILE A 44 -6.28 -6.61 -0.67
CA ILE A 44 -5.85 -7.62 -1.63
C ILE A 44 -5.45 -6.92 -2.92
N LEU A 45 -4.19 -7.08 -3.32
CA LEU A 45 -3.72 -6.69 -4.64
C LEU A 45 -4.05 -7.82 -5.63
N ILE A 46 -4.99 -7.59 -6.54
CA ILE A 46 -5.38 -8.54 -7.58
C ILE A 46 -4.68 -8.14 -8.88
N THR A 47 -4.09 -9.12 -9.56
CA THR A 47 -3.46 -8.97 -10.86
C THR A 47 -4.07 -9.96 -11.84
N CYS A 48 -4.61 -9.45 -12.95
CA CYS A 48 -4.97 -10.27 -14.11
C CYS A 48 -3.70 -10.55 -14.92
N LYS A 49 -3.27 -11.81 -14.99
CA LYS A 49 -2.07 -12.23 -15.73
C LYS A 49 -2.24 -12.07 -17.24
N ASN A 50 -3.45 -12.28 -17.75
CA ASN A 50 -3.76 -12.16 -19.19
C ASN A 50 -3.46 -10.77 -19.72
N THR A 51 -3.68 -9.72 -18.92
CA THR A 51 -3.48 -8.32 -19.33
C THR A 51 -2.31 -7.64 -18.62
N ASN A 52 -1.68 -8.31 -17.65
CA ASN A 52 -0.65 -7.77 -16.77
C ASN A 52 -1.10 -6.48 -16.04
N THR A 53 -2.36 -6.47 -15.61
CA THR A 53 -3.03 -5.30 -15.04
C THR A 53 -3.45 -5.60 -13.61
N SER A 54 -3.23 -4.65 -12.69
CA SER A 54 -3.55 -4.85 -11.26
C SER A 54 -4.48 -3.79 -10.69
N TRP A 55 -5.18 -4.12 -9.61
CA TRP A 55 -5.92 -3.17 -8.79
C TRP A 55 -6.00 -3.65 -7.35
N VAL A 56 -6.34 -2.74 -6.43
CA VAL A 56 -6.38 -3.04 -4.99
C VAL A 56 -7.83 -3.12 -4.50
N LEU A 57 -8.15 -4.20 -3.82
CA LEU A 57 -9.36 -4.38 -3.04
C LEU A 57 -9.11 -3.88 -1.62
N GLU A 58 -9.58 -2.66 -1.35
CA GLU A 58 -9.43 -2.01 -0.04
C GLU A 58 -10.59 -2.39 0.88
N SER A 59 -10.27 -2.78 2.11
CA SER A 59 -11.26 -2.95 3.17
C SER A 59 -11.39 -1.69 4.02
N ASN A 60 -12.57 -1.49 4.60
CA ASN A 60 -12.77 -0.55 5.69
C ASN A 60 -12.64 -1.24 7.06
N GLU A 61 -12.91 -0.51 8.14
CA GLU A 61 -12.76 -0.99 9.53
C GLU A 61 -13.72 -2.12 9.90
N ASN A 62 -14.76 -2.32 9.09
CA ASN A 62 -15.76 -3.36 9.24
C ASN A 62 -15.56 -4.49 8.22
N ASP A 63 -14.35 -4.61 7.63
CA ASP A 63 -14.00 -5.60 6.60
C ASP A 63 -14.89 -5.56 5.35
N ASN A 64 -15.54 -4.41 5.11
CA ASN A 64 -16.27 -4.19 3.87
C ASN A 64 -15.29 -3.76 2.78
N VAL A 65 -15.18 -4.61 1.76
CA VAL A 65 -14.31 -4.43 0.60
C VAL A 65 -15.02 -3.61 -0.47
N ASN A 66 -14.34 -2.57 -0.95
CA ASN A 66 -14.74 -1.88 -2.17
C ASN A 66 -14.41 -2.74 -3.39
N ILE A 67 -15.46 -3.28 -4.03
CA ILE A 67 -15.36 -4.15 -5.21
C ILE A 67 -15.36 -3.37 -6.54
N TYR A 68 -15.25 -2.03 -6.48
CA TYR A 68 -15.14 -1.22 -7.67
C TYR A 68 -13.80 -1.50 -8.39
N ILE A 69 -13.88 -1.78 -9.70
CA ILE A 69 -12.71 -1.89 -10.57
C ILE A 69 -12.50 -0.52 -11.24
N PRO A 70 -11.31 0.10 -11.12
CA PRO A 70 -11.02 1.38 -11.78
C PRO A 70 -11.29 1.32 -13.29
N LYS A 71 -11.89 2.36 -13.87
CA LYS A 71 -12.36 2.36 -15.26
C LYS A 71 -11.31 1.88 -16.27
N ASP A 72 -10.08 2.39 -16.17
CA ASP A 72 -8.96 2.01 -17.05
C ASP A 72 -8.60 0.52 -16.94
N ILE A 73 -8.74 -0.04 -15.74
CA ILE A 73 -8.47 -1.45 -15.44
C ILE A 73 -9.62 -2.29 -15.97
N PHE A 74 -10.86 -1.88 -15.68
CA PHE A 74 -12.06 -2.55 -16.13
C PHE A 74 -12.09 -2.70 -17.65
N GLN A 75 -11.70 -1.67 -18.40
CA GLN A 75 -11.63 -1.74 -19.87
C GLN A 75 -10.65 -2.81 -20.39
N GLN A 76 -9.63 -3.17 -19.62
CA GLN A 76 -8.68 -4.22 -19.98
C GLN A 76 -9.15 -5.60 -19.55
N VAL A 77 -9.81 -5.69 -18.38
CA VAL A 77 -10.11 -6.99 -17.75
C VAL A 77 -11.57 -7.44 -17.90
N ASN A 78 -12.44 -6.63 -18.52
CA ASN A 78 -13.88 -6.88 -18.62
C ASN A 78 -14.23 -8.29 -19.11
N ASP A 79 -13.56 -8.79 -20.14
CA ASP A 79 -13.77 -10.12 -20.72
C ASP A 79 -13.53 -11.26 -19.71
N TYR A 80 -12.69 -11.00 -18.69
CA TYR A 80 -12.29 -11.98 -17.68
C TYR A 80 -13.02 -11.81 -16.35
N VAL A 81 -13.65 -10.67 -16.08
CA VAL A 81 -14.30 -10.40 -14.77
C VAL A 81 -15.82 -10.25 -14.88
N CYS A 82 -16.35 -10.11 -16.09
CA CYS A 82 -17.77 -9.90 -16.31
C CYS A 82 -18.50 -11.21 -16.63
N THR A 83 -19.74 -11.29 -16.16
CA THR A 83 -20.75 -12.23 -16.65
C THR A 83 -21.95 -11.45 -17.16
N ILE A 84 -22.68 -12.02 -18.12
CA ILE A 84 -23.93 -11.46 -18.61
C ILE A 84 -25.08 -12.04 -17.78
N ASP A 85 -25.91 -11.17 -17.20
CA ASP A 85 -27.09 -11.60 -16.47
C ASP A 85 -28.27 -11.92 -17.41
N LYS A 86 -29.39 -12.39 -16.84
CA LYS A 86 -30.60 -12.74 -17.61
C LYS A 86 -31.19 -11.56 -18.40
N LYS A 87 -30.85 -10.32 -18.05
CA LYS A 87 -31.31 -9.10 -18.70
C LYS A 87 -30.34 -8.61 -19.79
N GLY A 88 -29.21 -9.31 -19.98
CA GLY A 88 -28.17 -8.89 -20.91
C GLY A 88 -27.18 -7.88 -20.31
N ASP A 89 -27.29 -7.55 -19.02
CA ASP A 89 -26.38 -6.62 -18.38
C ASP A 89 -25.06 -7.30 -18.00
N SER A 90 -23.95 -6.62 -18.26
CA SER A 90 -22.64 -7.03 -17.78
C SER A 90 -22.49 -6.75 -16.27
N LYS A 91 -22.16 -7.78 -15.49
CA LYS A 91 -21.98 -7.72 -14.04
C LYS A 91 -20.58 -8.20 -13.64
N THR A 92 -19.92 -7.44 -12.78
CA THR A 92 -18.64 -7.82 -12.15
C THR A 92 -18.81 -8.48 -10.78
N TYR A 93 -19.97 -8.31 -10.14
CA TYR A 93 -20.23 -8.81 -8.80
C TYR A 93 -19.98 -10.34 -8.66
N PRO A 94 -20.38 -11.20 -9.62
CA PRO A 94 -20.12 -12.64 -9.54
C PRO A 94 -18.63 -13.03 -9.44
N PHE A 95 -17.72 -12.26 -10.07
CA PHE A 95 -16.28 -12.47 -9.92
C PHE A 95 -15.84 -12.35 -8.45
N PHE A 96 -16.37 -11.37 -7.72
CA PHE A 96 -16.02 -11.16 -6.32
C PHE A 96 -16.65 -12.18 -5.38
N GLU A 97 -17.83 -12.69 -5.71
CA GLU A 97 -18.45 -13.81 -5.00
C GLU A 97 -17.63 -15.10 -5.13
N GLU A 98 -17.20 -15.43 -6.34
CA GLU A 98 -16.35 -16.61 -6.56
C GLU A 98 -14.96 -16.43 -5.95
N LEU A 99 -14.37 -15.23 -6.03
CA LEU A 99 -13.13 -14.93 -5.33
C LEU A 99 -13.25 -15.15 -3.81
N GLN A 100 -14.34 -14.66 -3.21
CA GLN A 100 -14.59 -14.84 -1.78
C GLN A 100 -14.73 -16.32 -1.42
N LYS A 101 -15.53 -17.09 -2.17
CA LYS A 101 -15.71 -18.53 -1.94
C LYS A 101 -14.39 -19.28 -2.09
N HIS A 102 -13.65 -18.98 -3.14
CA HIS A 102 -12.35 -19.57 -3.41
C HIS A 102 -11.39 -19.37 -2.23
N LEU A 103 -11.24 -18.12 -1.76
CA LEU A 103 -10.35 -17.79 -0.64
C LEU A 103 -10.74 -18.48 0.67
N LEU A 104 -12.03 -18.63 0.95
CA LEU A 104 -12.52 -19.33 2.15
C LEU A 104 -12.26 -20.85 2.10
N ASN A 105 -12.21 -21.42 0.90
CA ASN A 105 -12.06 -22.86 0.70
C ASN A 105 -10.61 -23.29 0.47
N LEU A 106 -9.68 -22.34 0.28
CA LEU A 106 -8.26 -22.63 0.14
C LEU A 106 -7.66 -23.09 1.48
N PRO A 107 -7.04 -24.28 1.56
CA PRO A 107 -6.29 -24.70 2.73
C PRO A 107 -5.13 -23.75 3.07
N LEU A 108 -4.79 -23.60 4.36
CA LEU A 108 -3.77 -22.65 4.80
C LEU A 108 -2.36 -22.95 4.24
N ASP A 109 -2.03 -24.22 4.02
CA ASP A 109 -0.75 -24.70 3.50
C ASP A 109 -0.53 -24.41 2.00
N ILE A 110 -1.58 -24.03 1.27
CA ILE A 110 -1.49 -23.61 -0.14
C ILE A 110 -0.97 -22.18 -0.27
N PHE A 111 -1.24 -21.32 0.72
CA PHE A 111 -0.75 -19.95 0.70
C PHE A 111 0.76 -19.92 0.86
N LYS A 112 1.38 -18.92 0.24
CA LYS A 112 2.81 -18.65 0.35
C LYS A 112 3.03 -17.18 0.61
N GLU A 113 4.16 -16.80 1.17
CA GLU A 113 4.54 -15.39 1.18
C GLU A 113 4.87 -14.91 -0.24
N ALA A 114 4.36 -13.74 -0.62
CA ALA A 114 4.68 -13.17 -1.92
C ALA A 114 6.12 -12.65 -1.93
N SER A 115 6.90 -13.03 -2.95
CA SER A 115 8.24 -12.47 -3.12
C SER A 115 8.19 -10.96 -3.34
N THR A 116 9.20 -10.26 -2.82
CA THR A 116 9.41 -8.83 -3.03
C THR A 116 9.29 -8.41 -4.51
N ASN A 117 9.92 -9.15 -5.42
CA ASN A 117 9.91 -8.80 -6.84
C ASN A 117 8.51 -8.90 -7.46
N LEU A 118 7.74 -9.93 -7.08
CA LEU A 118 6.36 -10.08 -7.54
C LEU A 118 5.49 -8.93 -7.03
N LEU A 119 5.64 -8.56 -5.76
CA LEU A 119 4.94 -7.44 -5.16
C LEU A 119 5.22 -6.12 -5.88
N LEU A 120 6.50 -5.80 -6.12
CA LEU A 120 6.89 -4.59 -6.84
C LEU A 120 6.31 -4.59 -8.26
N LYS A 121 6.43 -5.72 -8.97
CA LYS A 121 5.89 -5.87 -10.33
C LYS A 121 4.38 -5.61 -10.37
N ASN A 122 3.62 -6.24 -9.47
CA ASN A 122 2.16 -6.13 -9.44
C ASN A 122 1.71 -4.75 -8.95
N ALA A 123 2.40 -4.18 -7.96
CA ALA A 123 2.11 -2.84 -7.46
C ALA A 123 2.33 -1.80 -8.57
N ARG A 124 3.38 -1.94 -9.40
CA ARG A 124 3.67 -1.02 -10.52
C ARG A 124 2.53 -0.88 -11.51
N THR A 125 1.82 -1.99 -11.77
CA THR A 125 0.69 -2.03 -12.70
C THR A 125 -0.66 -1.82 -12.02
N ALA A 126 -0.64 -1.59 -10.69
CA ALA A 126 -1.83 -1.29 -9.94
C ALA A 126 -2.29 0.13 -10.23
N LYS A 127 -3.57 0.28 -10.55
CA LYS A 127 -4.23 1.60 -10.51
C LYS A 127 -5.23 1.67 -9.37
N THR A 128 -5.36 2.87 -8.83
CA THR A 128 -6.32 3.26 -7.81
C THR A 128 -7.25 4.33 -8.36
N ASN A 129 -8.25 4.72 -7.57
CA ASN A 129 -9.16 5.79 -7.94
C ASN A 129 -8.58 7.20 -7.68
N ASP A 130 -7.34 7.32 -7.18
CA ASP A 130 -6.72 8.58 -6.78
C ASP A 130 -6.02 9.28 -7.96
N THR A 131 -6.81 9.74 -8.93
CA THR A 131 -6.29 10.32 -10.19
C THR A 131 -5.63 11.69 -10.05
N LYS A 132 -5.63 12.31 -8.86
CA LYS A 132 -5.12 13.69 -8.66
C LYS A 132 -3.59 13.77 -8.60
N TYR A 133 -2.94 12.73 -8.08
CA TYR A 133 -1.48 12.70 -7.93
C TYR A 133 -0.78 11.91 -9.03
N ASP A 134 -1.53 11.14 -9.78
CA ASP A 134 -1.02 10.28 -10.84
C ASP A 134 -1.09 11.07 -12.14
N GLU A 135 0.06 11.45 -12.67
CA GLU A 135 0.15 12.12 -13.96
C GLU A 135 -0.56 11.24 -15.00
N LYS A 136 -1.54 11.82 -15.71
CA LYS A 136 -2.33 11.12 -16.72
C LYS A 136 -1.39 10.39 -17.70
N GLY A 137 -1.42 9.06 -17.67
CA GLY A 137 -0.59 8.20 -18.54
C GLY A 137 0.75 7.72 -17.95
N LYS A 138 1.14 8.10 -16.72
CA LYS A 138 2.42 7.66 -16.09
C LYS A 138 2.28 6.62 -14.97
N GLY A 139 1.06 6.14 -14.71
CA GLY A 139 0.78 5.12 -13.69
C GLY A 139 0.78 5.67 -12.26
N ASP A 140 0.27 4.87 -11.33
CA ASP A 140 0.17 5.25 -9.92
C ASP A 140 1.57 5.29 -9.28
N ARG A 141 1.87 6.35 -8.53
CA ARG A 141 3.12 6.41 -7.74
C ARG A 141 3.00 5.49 -6.53
N VAL A 142 3.34 4.22 -6.66
CA VAL A 142 3.11 3.21 -5.60
C VAL A 142 4.30 2.96 -4.70
N TYR A 143 5.49 3.44 -5.05
CA TYR A 143 6.69 3.20 -4.26
C TYR A 143 6.87 4.29 -3.21
N PHE A 144 6.82 3.90 -1.94
CA PHE A 144 7.08 4.83 -0.85
C PHE A 144 8.52 5.34 -0.96
N ASP A 145 8.70 6.65 -0.92
CA ASP A 145 10.02 7.27 -0.94
C ASP A 145 10.44 7.63 0.49
N HIS A 146 9.74 8.57 1.12
CA HIS A 146 10.08 9.01 2.47
C HIS A 146 8.92 9.72 3.20
N TRP A 147 9.09 9.90 4.51
CA TRP A 147 8.20 10.73 5.33
C TRP A 147 8.64 12.19 5.31
N ARG A 148 7.70 13.11 5.08
CA ARG A 148 7.95 14.57 5.08
C ARG A 148 7.01 15.30 6.03
N ARG A 149 7.55 16.08 6.97
CA ARG A 149 6.73 16.97 7.82
C ARG A 149 6.33 18.22 7.05
N ASN A 150 5.05 18.58 7.06
CA ASN A 150 4.61 19.85 6.50
C ASN A 150 4.63 20.95 7.58
N LYS A 151 5.06 22.16 7.21
CA LYS A 151 5.13 23.32 8.12
C LYS A 151 4.05 24.36 7.82
N ALA A 152 3.86 24.69 6.54
CA ALA A 152 3.02 25.80 6.11
C ALA A 152 1.59 25.38 5.76
N ARG A 153 1.37 24.11 5.39
CA ARG A 153 0.06 23.59 4.96
C ARG A 153 -0.19 22.23 5.59
N ASN A 154 -1.45 21.89 5.77
CA ASN A 154 -1.84 20.55 6.20
C ASN A 154 -1.65 19.55 5.04
N VAL A 155 -1.28 18.32 5.40
CA VAL A 155 -1.29 17.18 4.47
C VAL A 155 -2.69 17.03 3.87
N SER A 156 -2.76 16.76 2.57
CA SER A 156 -4.03 16.63 1.86
C SER A 156 -4.76 15.34 2.26
N GLN A 157 -6.10 15.37 2.21
CA GLN A 157 -6.91 14.16 2.47
C GLN A 157 -6.59 13.02 1.51
N LEU A 158 -6.31 13.33 0.24
CA LEU A 158 -5.94 12.32 -0.75
C LEU A 158 -4.61 11.64 -0.41
N ASN A 159 -3.57 12.39 0.01
CA ASN A 159 -2.32 11.78 0.45
C ASN A 159 -2.50 10.95 1.74
N LEU A 160 -3.35 11.40 2.66
CA LEU A 160 -3.71 10.61 3.83
C LEU A 160 -4.42 9.31 3.41
N GLN A 161 -5.39 9.35 2.50
CA GLN A 161 -6.06 8.14 1.98
C GLN A 161 -5.06 7.18 1.33
N LYS A 162 -4.12 7.67 0.53
CA LYS A 162 -3.02 6.84 0.00
C LYS A 162 -2.13 6.26 1.11
N THR A 163 -1.87 7.02 2.16
CA THR A 163 -1.17 6.52 3.36
C THR A 163 -1.95 5.38 4.00
N ARG A 164 -3.26 5.53 4.19
CA ARG A 164 -4.12 4.48 4.77
C ARG A 164 -4.14 3.22 3.91
N ARG A 165 -4.26 3.37 2.58
CA ARG A 165 -4.30 2.27 1.59
C ARG A 165 -3.07 1.37 1.63
N TRP A 166 -1.91 1.91 1.95
CA TRP A 166 -0.67 1.14 1.94
C TRP A 166 -0.20 0.80 3.35
N PHE A 167 -0.28 1.74 4.29
CA PHE A 167 0.27 1.58 5.65
C PHE A 167 -0.76 1.30 6.75
N GLY A 168 -2.06 1.34 6.44
CA GLY A 168 -3.12 1.12 7.41
C GLY A 168 -3.51 2.34 8.25
N LYS A 169 -4.56 2.13 9.07
CA LYS A 169 -5.23 3.17 9.85
C LYS A 169 -4.31 3.84 10.87
N GLU A 170 -3.50 3.06 11.56
CA GLU A 170 -2.64 3.60 12.64
C GLU A 170 -1.62 4.60 12.09
N ILE A 171 -0.96 4.26 10.98
CA ILE A 171 -0.03 5.17 10.30
C ILE A 171 -0.77 6.38 9.72
N TYR A 172 -1.96 6.17 9.16
CA TYR A 172 -2.84 7.27 8.73
C TYR A 172 -3.12 8.26 9.87
N ASP A 173 -3.55 7.77 11.04
CA ASP A 173 -3.90 8.60 12.19
C ASP A 173 -2.67 9.36 12.72
N TYR A 174 -1.51 8.69 12.75
CA TYR A 174 -0.24 9.32 13.10
C TYR A 174 0.12 10.44 12.12
N CYS A 175 0.10 10.17 10.82
CA CYS A 175 0.42 11.16 9.80
C CYS A 175 -0.53 12.35 9.82
N LYS A 176 -1.83 12.11 10.05
CA LYS A 176 -2.84 13.15 10.21
C LYS A 176 -2.57 14.02 11.44
N LYS A 177 -2.32 13.39 12.60
CA LYS A 177 -2.06 14.09 13.87
C LYS A 177 -0.80 14.96 13.80
N PHE A 178 0.25 14.47 13.16
CA PHE A 178 1.56 15.13 13.15
C PHE A 178 1.87 15.91 11.86
N ASN A 179 0.86 16.07 10.99
CA ASN A 179 0.97 16.75 9.71
C ASN A 179 2.12 16.23 8.82
N ILE A 180 2.18 14.91 8.66
CA ILE A 180 3.21 14.20 7.89
C ILE A 180 2.63 13.71 6.57
N THR A 181 3.37 13.93 5.49
CA THR A 181 3.10 13.40 4.15
C THR A 181 3.92 12.13 3.92
N SER A 182 3.27 11.08 3.43
CA SER A 182 3.96 9.99 2.74
C SER A 182 4.31 10.44 1.33
N VAL A 183 5.59 10.48 0.99
CA VAL A 183 6.05 10.84 -0.35
C VAL A 183 6.20 9.57 -1.17
N TRP A 184 5.78 9.62 -2.43
CA TRP A 184 5.72 8.47 -3.32
C TRP A 184 6.36 8.79 -4.66
N GLN A 185 6.92 7.78 -5.29
CA GLN A 185 7.59 7.87 -6.59
C GLN A 185 7.14 6.76 -7.56
N PRO A 186 7.29 6.98 -8.88
CA PRO A 186 6.80 6.05 -9.90
C PRO A 186 7.68 4.81 -10.08
N GLU A 187 8.95 4.85 -9.66
CA GLU A 187 9.90 3.74 -9.79
C GLU A 187 10.64 3.51 -8.47
N PRO A 188 11.00 2.26 -8.14
CA PRO A 188 11.78 1.99 -6.95
C PRO A 188 13.20 2.55 -7.12
N SER A 189 13.73 3.15 -6.06
CA SER A 189 15.15 3.46 -5.90
C SER A 189 16.00 2.18 -5.76
N LYS A 190 17.33 2.35 -5.75
CA LYS A 190 18.27 1.25 -5.50
C LYS A 190 18.04 0.53 -4.17
N ASN A 191 17.44 1.21 -3.18
CA ASN A 191 17.13 0.61 -1.89
C ASN A 191 15.69 0.07 -1.88
N ILE A 192 15.50 -1.12 -2.46
CA ILE A 192 14.19 -1.78 -2.57
C ILE A 192 13.47 -1.92 -1.23
N LYS A 193 14.21 -2.21 -0.14
CA LYS A 193 13.62 -2.37 1.20
C LYS A 193 12.87 -1.12 1.67
N GLN A 194 13.33 0.08 1.28
CA GLN A 194 12.66 1.33 1.63
C GLN A 194 11.28 1.46 0.96
N HIS A 195 11.12 0.98 -0.27
CA HIS A 195 9.83 1.07 -0.98
C HIS A 195 8.78 0.11 -0.45
N LEU A 196 9.22 -0.94 0.23
CA LEU A 196 8.37 -1.96 0.84
C LEU A 196 8.03 -1.63 2.30
N LEU A 197 8.30 -0.39 2.75
CA LEU A 197 8.02 0.00 4.13
C LEU A 197 6.56 -0.22 4.54
N PHE A 198 5.65 -0.20 3.57
CA PHE A 198 4.24 -0.43 3.82
C PHE A 198 3.89 -1.90 4.14
N PHE A 199 4.79 -2.85 3.87
CA PHE A 199 4.67 -4.24 4.34
C PHE A 199 5.17 -4.42 5.78
N ASP A 200 6.11 -3.56 6.20
CA ASP A 200 6.62 -3.54 7.57
C ASP A 200 6.11 -2.29 8.29
N THR A 201 4.83 -2.31 8.63
CA THR A 201 4.22 -1.17 9.35
C THR A 201 4.84 -0.96 10.73
N THR A 202 5.49 -1.98 11.30
CA THR A 202 6.29 -1.83 12.52
C THR A 202 7.50 -0.95 12.25
N GLU A 203 8.29 -1.25 11.21
CA GLU A 203 9.40 -0.38 10.79
C GLU A 203 8.89 1.00 10.35
N ALA A 204 7.73 1.11 9.71
CA ALA A 204 7.11 2.40 9.39
C ALA A 204 6.86 3.23 10.64
N LYS A 205 6.29 2.63 11.70
CA LYS A 205 6.10 3.27 13.01
C LYS A 205 7.44 3.65 13.62
N VAL A 206 8.43 2.77 13.57
CA VAL A 206 9.77 3.03 14.08
C VAL A 206 10.40 4.23 13.36
N GLN A 207 10.31 4.32 12.04
CA GLN A 207 10.82 5.46 11.28
C GLN A 207 10.13 6.78 11.62
N LEU A 208 8.81 6.74 11.79
CA LEU A 208 8.01 7.90 12.20
C LEU A 208 8.33 8.34 13.63
N LYS A 209 8.42 7.41 14.58
CA LYS A 209 8.76 7.65 15.98
C LYS A 209 10.19 8.15 16.15
N ASN A 210 11.15 7.52 15.47
CA ASN A 210 12.57 7.89 15.51
C ASN A 210 12.89 9.11 14.64
N LYS A 211 11.86 9.75 14.07
CA LYS A 211 11.96 10.97 13.27
C LYS A 211 13.10 10.88 12.24
N ARG A 212 13.23 9.73 11.56
CA ARG A 212 14.04 9.59 10.32
C ARG A 212 13.31 10.27 9.17
N MET A 213 12.96 11.53 9.40
CA MET A 213 12.16 12.36 8.51
C MET A 213 13.08 12.97 7.47
N THR A 214 12.54 13.32 6.33
CA THR A 214 13.30 14.02 5.31
C THR A 214 13.35 15.51 5.61
N CYS A 215 14.53 16.10 5.44
CA CYS A 215 14.78 17.51 5.72
C CYS A 215 13.87 18.39 4.86
N PRO A 216 13.05 19.27 5.46
CA PRO A 216 12.11 20.11 4.72
C PRO A 216 12.80 21.16 3.84
N LYS A 217 14.11 21.43 4.04
CA LYS A 217 14.85 22.42 3.26
C LYS A 217 15.55 21.84 2.02
N CYS A 218 16.02 20.60 2.09
CA CYS A 218 16.88 20.04 1.04
C CYS A 218 16.57 18.58 0.68
N SER A 219 15.52 18.00 1.29
CA SER A 219 15.09 16.64 1.07
C SER A 219 16.11 15.53 1.38
N LYS A 220 17.21 15.84 2.09
CA LYS A 220 18.13 14.84 2.64
C LYS A 220 17.63 14.30 3.98
N VAL A 221 18.02 13.09 4.35
CA VAL A 221 17.59 12.44 5.59
C VAL A 221 17.92 13.29 6.82
N LEU A 222 17.01 13.33 7.79
CA LEU A 222 17.28 13.82 9.14
C LEU A 222 17.73 12.66 10.02
N SER A 223 18.71 12.94 10.89
CA SER A 223 19.30 11.97 11.82
C SER A 223 19.32 12.55 13.22
N ILE A 224 19.15 11.72 14.24
CA ILE A 224 19.39 12.12 15.62
C ILE A 224 20.90 12.34 15.79
N LYS A 225 21.26 13.53 16.26
CA LYS A 225 22.62 13.94 16.58
C LYS A 225 22.67 14.39 18.04
N THR A 226 23.82 14.24 18.67
CA THR A 226 24.04 14.69 20.05
C THR A 226 24.88 15.96 20.02
N ASN A 227 24.43 17.02 20.67
CA ASN A 227 25.24 18.21 20.87
C ASN A 227 26.41 17.86 21.82
N SER A 228 27.64 18.15 21.41
CA SER A 228 28.85 17.78 22.15
C SER A 228 28.95 18.43 23.52
N LEU A 229 28.49 19.69 23.64
CA LEU A 229 28.56 20.52 24.85
C LEU A 229 27.38 20.25 25.78
N SER A 230 26.15 20.39 25.28
CA SER A 230 24.96 20.27 26.13
C SER A 230 24.51 18.82 26.36
N LYS A 231 25.11 17.85 25.64
CA LYS A 231 24.70 16.44 25.57
C LYS A 231 23.24 16.21 25.16
N ARG A 232 22.51 17.27 24.78
CA ARG A 232 21.13 17.17 24.32
C ARG A 232 21.10 16.60 22.91
N GLN A 233 20.18 15.67 22.69
CA GLN A 233 19.91 15.14 21.37
C GLN A 233 19.04 16.13 20.57
N PHE A 234 19.31 16.26 19.28
CA PHE A 234 18.53 17.04 18.33
C PHE A 234 18.50 16.31 16.99
N ILE A 235 17.58 16.71 16.12
CA ILE A 235 17.45 16.16 14.78
C ILE A 235 18.22 17.08 13.84
N GLY A 236 19.23 16.55 13.16
CA GLY A 236 20.07 17.30 12.23
C GLY A 236 20.02 16.73 10.82
N CYS A 237 20.02 17.61 9.82
CA CYS A 237 20.15 17.22 8.43
C CYS A 237 21.48 16.51 8.17
N THR A 238 21.43 15.37 7.47
CA THR A 238 22.64 14.66 6.99
C THR A 238 23.35 15.46 5.89
N GLY A 239 22.67 16.42 5.27
CA GLY A 239 23.23 17.34 4.29
C GLY A 239 24.11 18.47 4.85
N TYR A 240 24.42 18.47 6.15
CA TYR A 240 25.39 19.40 6.73
C TYR A 240 26.78 19.20 6.10
N PRO A 241 27.55 20.26 5.79
CA PRO A 241 27.31 21.67 6.13
C PRO A 241 26.39 22.43 5.16
N SER A 242 26.13 21.91 3.96
CA SER A 242 25.33 22.57 2.92
C SER A 242 23.87 22.83 3.32
N CYS A 243 23.34 22.03 4.24
CA CYS A 243 22.03 22.25 4.86
C CYS A 243 22.14 22.18 6.38
N ARG A 244 21.98 23.33 7.04
CA ARG A 244 22.06 23.48 8.50
C ARG A 244 20.71 23.33 9.22
N HIS A 245 19.74 22.68 8.57
CA HIS A 245 18.42 22.46 9.16
C HIS A 245 18.50 21.55 10.39
N THR A 246 17.85 21.96 11.47
CA THR A 246 17.76 21.23 12.74
C THR A 246 16.35 21.31 13.31
N GLU A 247 15.97 20.31 14.09
CA GLU A 247 14.68 20.25 14.81
C GLU A 247 14.91 19.67 16.23
N ASN A 248 14.06 20.05 17.17
CA ASN A 248 14.07 19.47 18.52
C ASN A 248 13.39 18.09 18.51
N ILE A 249 13.78 17.24 19.46
CA ILE A 249 13.24 15.86 19.59
C ILE A 249 11.88 15.81 20.30
N GLU A 250 11.35 16.93 20.78
CA GLU A 250 10.00 17.04 21.39
C GLU A 250 8.87 16.46 20.52
#